data_AF-A0A9X7GFY5-F1
#
_entry.id   AF-A0A9X7GFY5-F1
#
_cell.length_a   1.000
_cell.length_b   1.000
_cell.length_c   1.000
_cell.angle_alpha   90.00
_cell.angle_beta   90.00
_cell.angle_gamma   90.00
#
_symmetry.space_group_name_H-M   'P 1'
#
loop_
_entity.id
_entity.type
_entity.pdbx_description
1 polymer ?
#
loop_
_entity_poly.entity_id
_entity_poly.type
_entity_poly.pdbx_seq_one_letter_code
_entity_poly.pdbx_strand_id
1 'polypeptide(L)'
;MATHIVNNTYSGATNYPEALTLNDTLHFNPTSTGRSGTIMKWIVPMSGKYQITAAGAQGGKTSNSSLTARGGYGAIASGKIELKQGDIVQVLVGQQGMGYPQGGGGGGGSFVAKGSVLSSTTPLIVGGGGGGGSNNNTNGYGRDGNTSTSGSSSYGSSTPYGGSSGQGGRSVPAGTYPAGSGGGFYGDGQSVEYATQKVVSWGTADGKNNIVQGGRAFINGGLGGYARSDASVGGFGGGGGNGNYPGGGGGGYSGGGGGYNDGYGGGGGGSYISGENTSVTTGNSGDGYVKIQLVELGSMPPTVPTNLKVTASANSVYLTGETITVSWDASTDPEGDAITYDVDFYNGSSWVSVASKIIDVSVEYKIPDGLNITNAKIRVRAVDNNTAASTYQESAAFTVRKQLLLIEDGEVIRVYQDGAWISI
;
A
#
# COMPACT_ATOMS: atom_id res chain seq x y z
N MET A 1 10.62 -18.09 -0.61
CA MET A 1 9.68 -17.89 -1.74
C MET A 1 8.41 -18.69 -1.52
N ALA A 2 7.45 -18.05 -0.86
CA ALA A 2 6.09 -18.51 -0.67
C ALA A 2 5.12 -17.58 -1.40
N THR A 3 3.94 -18.10 -1.76
CA THR A 3 2.80 -17.28 -2.16
C THR A 3 1.79 -17.29 -1.03
N HIS A 4 1.53 -16.13 -0.45
CA HIS A 4 0.57 -15.92 0.63
C HIS A 4 -0.75 -15.44 0.02
N ILE A 5 -1.80 -16.24 0.19
CA ILE A 5 -3.16 -15.84 -0.20
C ILE A 5 -3.71 -14.91 0.88
N VAL A 6 -3.83 -13.63 0.56
CA VAL A 6 -4.22 -12.59 1.53
C VAL A 6 -5.68 -12.74 1.95
N ASN A 7 -6.55 -13.07 1.01
CA ASN A 7 -7.97 -13.27 1.27
C ASN A 7 -8.47 -14.45 0.44
N ASN A 8 -9.40 -15.22 1.01
CA ASN A 8 -10.16 -16.19 0.23
C ASN A 8 -10.97 -15.46 -0.84
N THR A 9 -11.21 -16.14 -1.97
CA THR A 9 -12.07 -15.62 -3.03
C THR A 9 -13.44 -15.25 -2.46
N TYR A 10 -13.89 -14.05 -2.80
CA TYR A 10 -15.16 -13.46 -2.36
C TYR A 10 -15.27 -13.23 -0.84
N SER A 11 -14.14 -12.97 -0.20
CA SER A 11 -14.08 -12.49 1.18
C SER A 11 -13.23 -11.24 1.30
N GLY A 12 -13.71 -10.26 2.08
CA GLY A 12 -12.95 -9.08 2.48
C GLY A 12 -12.07 -9.30 3.72
N ALA A 13 -12.13 -10.48 4.34
CA ALA A 13 -11.29 -10.82 5.49
C ALA A 13 -9.87 -11.11 5.02
N THR A 14 -8.90 -10.39 5.59
CA THR A 14 -7.49 -10.47 5.22
C THR A 14 -6.66 -11.21 6.26
N ASN A 15 -5.64 -11.92 5.80
CA ASN A 15 -4.60 -12.54 6.60
C ASN A 15 -3.25 -12.21 5.96
N TYR A 16 -2.36 -11.57 6.73
CA TYR A 16 -1.03 -11.19 6.25
C TYR A 16 0.03 -11.97 7.02
N PRO A 17 1.13 -12.37 6.36
CA PRO A 17 2.28 -12.91 7.09
C PRO A 17 2.90 -11.83 7.98
N GLU A 18 3.46 -12.21 9.13
CA GLU A 18 4.13 -11.28 10.05
C GLU A 18 5.35 -10.60 9.41
N ALA A 19 6.06 -11.33 8.54
CA ALA A 19 7.19 -10.82 7.76
C ALA A 19 7.15 -11.38 6.33
N LEU A 20 7.79 -10.66 5.40
CA LEU A 20 8.03 -11.15 4.03
C LEU A 20 9.52 -11.45 3.87
N THR A 21 9.83 -12.58 3.24
CA THR A 21 11.19 -12.86 2.76
C THR A 21 11.33 -12.51 1.30
N LEU A 22 12.56 -12.35 0.82
CA LEU A 22 12.83 -12.06 -0.58
C LEU A 22 12.15 -13.08 -1.51
N ASN A 23 11.49 -12.56 -2.55
CA ASN A 23 10.66 -13.26 -3.54
C ASN A 23 9.28 -13.73 -3.05
N ASP A 24 8.92 -13.55 -1.79
CA ASP A 24 7.56 -13.84 -1.34
C ASP A 24 6.53 -12.95 -2.04
N THR A 25 5.38 -13.54 -2.35
CA THR A 25 4.30 -12.89 -3.08
C THR A 25 3.02 -12.88 -2.26
N LEU A 26 2.38 -11.73 -2.11
CA LEU A 26 1.02 -11.57 -1.65
C LEU A 26 0.06 -11.66 -2.85
N HIS A 27 -0.95 -12.52 -2.78
CA HIS A 27 -2.01 -12.64 -3.77
C HIS A 27 -3.33 -12.15 -3.17
N PHE A 28 -3.95 -11.16 -3.82
CA PHE A 28 -5.24 -10.60 -3.43
C PHE A 28 -6.31 -11.04 -4.42
N ASN A 29 -7.35 -11.68 -3.89
CA ASN A 29 -8.51 -12.15 -4.63
C ASN A 29 -9.64 -11.11 -4.64
N PRO A 30 -10.60 -11.19 -5.58
CA PRO A 30 -11.84 -10.43 -5.50
C PRO A 30 -12.56 -10.68 -4.18
N THR A 31 -13.17 -9.65 -3.60
CA THR A 31 -13.76 -9.70 -2.24
C THR A 31 -15.26 -9.97 -2.24
N SER A 32 -15.91 -9.94 -3.41
CA SER A 32 -17.31 -10.30 -3.63
C SER A 32 -17.55 -10.47 -5.14
N THR A 33 -18.82 -10.48 -5.56
CA THR A 33 -19.23 -10.52 -6.97
C THR A 33 -20.11 -9.31 -7.32
N GLY A 34 -20.08 -8.88 -8.59
CA GLY A 34 -20.91 -7.78 -9.06
C GLY A 34 -20.40 -6.40 -8.59
N ARG A 35 -21.30 -5.55 -8.09
CA ARG A 35 -21.03 -4.11 -7.86
C ARG A 35 -20.25 -3.75 -6.59
N SER A 36 -20.30 -4.60 -5.58
CA SER A 36 -19.82 -4.28 -4.23
C SER A 36 -18.60 -5.11 -3.89
N GLY A 37 -17.76 -4.61 -3.00
CA GLY A 37 -16.59 -5.30 -2.48
C GLY A 37 -15.96 -4.50 -1.33
N THR A 38 -14.83 -4.98 -0.84
CA THR A 38 -14.05 -4.37 0.24
C THR A 38 -12.69 -3.92 -0.29
N ILE A 39 -12.27 -2.71 0.10
CA ILE A 39 -10.89 -2.23 -0.11
C ILE A 39 -10.05 -2.73 1.05
N MET A 40 -9.04 -3.55 0.74
CA MET A 40 -8.15 -4.17 1.71
C MET A 40 -7.02 -3.20 2.08
N LYS A 41 -6.55 -3.23 3.33
CA LYS A 41 -5.42 -2.43 3.81
C LYS A 41 -4.26 -3.34 4.20
N TRP A 42 -3.09 -3.06 3.66
CA TRP A 42 -1.85 -3.77 3.95
C TRP A 42 -0.82 -2.79 4.52
N ILE A 43 -0.17 -3.18 5.62
CA ILE A 43 0.97 -2.45 6.19
C ILE A 43 2.22 -3.17 5.71
N VAL A 44 3.12 -2.43 5.06
CA VAL A 44 4.35 -2.98 4.50
C VAL A 44 5.26 -3.45 5.65
N PRO A 45 5.62 -4.74 5.74
CA PRO A 45 6.40 -5.27 6.86
C PRO A 45 7.91 -5.03 6.69
N MET A 46 8.38 -4.92 5.44
CA MET A 46 9.80 -4.78 5.08
C MET A 46 9.99 -3.66 4.07
N SER A 47 11.02 -2.84 4.22
CA SER A 47 11.41 -1.87 3.20
C SER A 47 11.99 -2.59 1.98
N GLY A 48 11.79 -2.04 0.78
CA GLY A 48 12.35 -2.61 -0.42
C GLY A 48 11.62 -2.26 -1.71
N LYS A 49 12.03 -2.90 -2.81
CA LYS A 49 11.32 -2.82 -4.08
C LYS A 49 10.35 -3.97 -4.22
N TYR A 50 9.13 -3.63 -4.61
CA TYR A 50 8.04 -4.55 -4.82
C TYR A 50 7.63 -4.57 -6.30
N GLN A 51 7.64 -5.76 -6.91
CA GLN A 51 6.97 -5.97 -8.18
C GLN A 51 5.47 -6.08 -7.91
N ILE A 52 4.70 -5.12 -8.40
CA ILE A 52 3.25 -5.10 -8.23
C ILE A 52 2.60 -5.33 -9.59
N THR A 53 1.62 -6.24 -9.63
CA THR A 53 0.76 -6.48 -10.78
C THR A 53 -0.70 -6.24 -10.39
N ALA A 54 -1.40 -5.38 -11.11
CA ALA A 54 -2.84 -5.16 -10.97
C ALA A 54 -3.54 -5.45 -12.29
N ALA A 55 -4.42 -6.45 -12.28
CA ALA A 55 -5.26 -6.79 -13.43
C ALA A 55 -6.68 -6.30 -13.19
N GLY A 56 -7.16 -5.38 -14.04
CA GLY A 56 -8.56 -4.97 -14.05
C GLY A 56 -9.47 -6.11 -14.51
N ALA A 57 -10.75 -6.04 -14.18
CA ALA A 57 -11.71 -7.08 -14.52
C ALA A 57 -12.32 -6.89 -15.91
N GLN A 58 -12.86 -7.97 -16.48
CA GLN A 58 -13.58 -7.91 -17.74
C GLN A 58 -14.99 -7.27 -17.59
N GLY A 59 -15.49 -6.68 -18.67
CA GLY A 59 -16.87 -6.25 -18.78
C GLY A 59 -17.85 -7.40 -18.95
N GLY A 60 -19.11 -7.14 -18.63
CA GLY A 60 -20.21 -8.07 -18.87
C GLY A 60 -20.45 -8.29 -20.35
N LYS A 61 -20.75 -9.54 -20.73
CA LYS A 61 -21.13 -9.92 -22.10
C LYS A 61 -22.63 -9.96 -22.28
N THR A 62 -23.07 -9.90 -23.53
CA THR A 62 -24.43 -10.32 -23.88
C THR A 62 -24.61 -11.83 -23.68
N SER A 63 -25.78 -12.26 -23.22
CA SER A 63 -26.12 -13.69 -23.08
C SER A 63 -27.17 -14.18 -24.09
N ASN A 64 -27.56 -13.34 -25.05
CA ASN A 64 -28.43 -13.74 -26.16
C ASN A 64 -27.63 -14.65 -27.13
N SER A 65 -28.10 -15.88 -27.33
CA SER A 65 -27.42 -16.91 -28.14
C SER A 65 -27.21 -16.53 -29.60
N SER A 66 -27.95 -15.56 -30.13
CA SER A 66 -27.80 -15.06 -31.51
C SER A 66 -26.77 -13.94 -31.66
N LEU A 67 -26.13 -13.52 -30.56
CA LEU A 67 -25.18 -12.41 -30.51
C LEU A 67 -23.81 -12.86 -29.99
N THR A 68 -22.74 -12.27 -30.52
CA THR A 68 -21.35 -12.61 -30.20
C THR A 68 -20.61 -11.50 -29.45
N ALA A 69 -21.28 -10.38 -29.19
CA ALA A 69 -20.70 -9.20 -28.56
C ALA A 69 -20.26 -9.50 -27.11
N ARG A 70 -18.94 -9.61 -26.93
CA ARG A 70 -18.30 -9.78 -25.62
C ARG A 70 -18.10 -8.45 -24.90
N GLY A 71 -17.98 -8.53 -23.58
CA GLY A 71 -17.34 -7.45 -22.81
C GLY A 71 -15.86 -7.35 -23.14
N GLY A 72 -15.30 -6.17 -22.91
CA GLY A 72 -13.87 -5.93 -23.00
C GLY A 72 -13.12 -6.67 -21.89
N TYR A 73 -11.91 -7.13 -22.19
CA TYR A 73 -10.99 -7.67 -21.19
C TYR A 73 -10.40 -6.56 -20.34
N GLY A 74 -10.00 -6.86 -19.12
CA GLY A 74 -9.24 -5.92 -18.31
C GLY A 74 -7.79 -5.77 -18.77
N ALA A 75 -7.19 -4.64 -18.40
CA ALA A 75 -5.78 -4.36 -18.56
C ALA A 75 -4.98 -4.91 -17.36
N ILE A 76 -3.77 -5.39 -17.64
CA ILE A 76 -2.82 -5.92 -16.67
C ILE A 76 -1.65 -4.96 -16.62
N ALA A 77 -1.58 -4.18 -15.55
CA ALA A 77 -0.48 -3.26 -15.28
C ALA A 77 0.53 -3.94 -14.35
N SER A 78 1.82 -3.85 -14.64
CA SER A 78 2.89 -4.40 -13.82
C SER A 78 4.08 -3.45 -13.74
N GLY A 79 4.67 -3.26 -12.56
CA GLY A 79 5.87 -2.42 -12.39
C GLY A 79 6.52 -2.58 -11.02
N LYS A 80 7.74 -2.05 -10.87
CA LYS A 80 8.48 -2.04 -9.60
C LYS A 80 8.24 -0.73 -8.86
N ILE A 81 7.90 -0.83 -7.58
CA ILE A 81 7.58 0.30 -6.71
C ILE A 81 8.34 0.13 -5.40
N GLU A 82 9.03 1.19 -4.97
CA GLU A 82 9.69 1.23 -3.67
C GLU A 82 8.66 1.53 -2.58
N LEU A 83 8.65 0.68 -1.54
CA LEU A 83 7.82 0.85 -0.36
C LEU A 83 8.69 0.73 0.89
N LYS A 84 8.35 1.51 1.92
CA LYS A 84 9.05 1.50 3.20
C LYS A 84 8.25 0.72 4.23
N GLN A 85 8.93 0.08 5.18
CA GLN A 85 8.27 -0.51 6.34
C GLN A 85 7.32 0.51 6.99
N GLY A 86 6.10 0.07 7.30
CA GLY A 86 5.07 0.91 7.89
C GLY A 86 4.25 1.73 6.90
N ASP A 87 4.62 1.78 5.61
CA ASP A 87 3.75 2.35 4.57
C ASP A 87 2.40 1.61 4.58
N ILE A 88 1.30 2.37 4.52
CA ILE A 88 -0.06 1.81 4.41
C ILE A 88 -0.49 1.81 2.95
N VAL A 89 -0.82 0.63 2.43
CA VAL A 89 -1.26 0.41 1.06
C VAL A 89 -2.72 -0.05 1.05
N GLN A 90 -3.53 0.56 0.20
CA GLN A 90 -4.91 0.18 -0.07
C GLN A 90 -5.00 -0.59 -1.39
N VAL A 91 -5.67 -1.74 -1.35
CA VAL A 91 -5.81 -2.66 -2.48
C VAL A 91 -7.29 -2.90 -2.76
N LEU A 92 -7.71 -2.56 -3.97
CA LEU A 92 -9.03 -2.90 -4.52
C LEU A 92 -8.82 -3.89 -5.67
N VAL A 93 -9.46 -5.05 -5.58
CA VAL A 93 -9.48 -6.01 -6.68
C VAL A 93 -10.79 -5.84 -7.46
N GLY A 94 -10.66 -5.50 -8.75
CA GLY A 94 -11.80 -5.26 -9.62
C GLY A 94 -12.64 -6.52 -9.81
N GLN A 95 -13.95 -6.36 -9.91
CA GLN A 95 -14.89 -7.45 -10.17
C GLN A 95 -15.44 -7.36 -11.58
N GLN A 96 -15.74 -8.52 -12.15
CA GLN A 96 -16.35 -8.61 -13.47
C GLN A 96 -17.70 -7.88 -13.51
N GLY A 97 -17.96 -7.16 -14.60
CA GLY A 97 -19.28 -6.58 -14.87
C GLY A 97 -20.33 -7.65 -15.16
N MET A 98 -21.56 -7.47 -14.68
CA MET A 98 -22.63 -8.44 -14.87
C MET A 98 -23.18 -8.39 -16.31
N GLY A 99 -23.50 -9.56 -16.86
CA GLY A 99 -24.04 -9.72 -18.22
C GLY A 99 -25.53 -10.01 -18.22
N TYR A 100 -26.24 -9.44 -19.20
CA TYR A 100 -27.67 -9.60 -19.43
C TYR A 100 -27.92 -9.86 -20.93
N PRO A 101 -29.05 -10.46 -21.37
CA PRO A 101 -29.22 -10.82 -22.78
C PRO A 101 -29.09 -9.64 -23.74
N GLN A 102 -29.44 -8.43 -23.29
CA GLN A 102 -29.43 -7.20 -24.08
C GLN A 102 -28.13 -6.37 -23.94
N GLY A 103 -27.25 -6.68 -22.99
CA GLY A 103 -26.03 -5.89 -22.76
C GLY A 103 -25.33 -6.24 -21.45
N GLY A 104 -24.23 -5.57 -21.14
CA GLY A 104 -23.45 -5.82 -19.92
C GLY A 104 -22.92 -4.56 -19.24
N GLY A 105 -22.73 -4.65 -17.93
CA GLY A 105 -22.05 -3.62 -17.14
C GLY A 105 -20.55 -3.59 -17.42
N GLY A 106 -19.90 -2.46 -17.15
CA GLY A 106 -18.44 -2.35 -17.23
C GLY A 106 -17.76 -3.15 -16.12
N GLY A 107 -16.58 -3.71 -16.40
CA GLY A 107 -15.71 -4.33 -15.41
C GLY A 107 -15.03 -3.27 -14.54
N GLY A 108 -14.75 -3.59 -13.29
CA GLY A 108 -14.03 -2.68 -12.41
C GLY A 108 -12.51 -2.71 -12.62
N GLY A 109 -11.87 -1.58 -12.35
CA GLY A 109 -10.40 -1.52 -12.26
C GLY A 109 -9.88 -2.18 -10.98
N SER A 110 -8.63 -2.63 -11.02
CA SER A 110 -7.89 -3.05 -9.82
C SER A 110 -6.88 -1.97 -9.45
N PHE A 111 -6.84 -1.59 -8.17
CA PHE A 111 -6.10 -0.44 -7.67
C PHE A 111 -5.17 -0.84 -6.54
N VAL A 112 -3.96 -0.30 -6.58
CA VAL A 112 -3.04 -0.27 -5.45
C VAL A 112 -2.65 1.19 -5.22
N ALA A 113 -2.89 1.70 -4.03
CA ALA A 113 -2.68 3.10 -3.69
C ALA A 113 -2.05 3.23 -2.29
N LYS A 114 -1.21 4.25 -2.08
CA LYS A 114 -0.54 4.50 -0.80
C LYS A 114 -1.28 5.57 0.01
N GLY A 115 -1.53 5.31 1.28
CA GLY A 115 -2.12 6.25 2.24
C GLY A 115 -3.12 5.60 3.22
N SER A 116 -3.14 6.11 4.46
CA SER A 116 -4.02 5.61 5.52
C SER A 116 -5.49 6.01 5.33
N VAL A 117 -5.74 7.17 4.72
CA VAL A 117 -7.05 7.77 4.47
C VAL A 117 -7.40 7.63 2.99
N LEU A 118 -8.48 6.90 2.67
CA LEU A 118 -8.87 6.56 1.30
C LEU A 118 -9.05 7.78 0.39
N SER A 119 -9.64 8.85 0.90
CA SER A 119 -9.94 10.06 0.10
C SER A 119 -8.70 10.85 -0.33
N SER A 120 -7.53 10.55 0.23
CA SER A 120 -6.27 11.26 -0.03
C SER A 120 -5.11 10.31 -0.33
N THR A 121 -5.40 9.05 -0.69
CA THR A 121 -4.36 8.11 -1.14
C THR A 121 -3.81 8.52 -2.50
N THR A 122 -2.53 8.20 -2.74
CA THR A 122 -1.86 8.39 -4.02
C THR A 122 -1.86 7.08 -4.81
N PRO A 123 -2.23 7.06 -6.11
CA PRO A 123 -2.18 5.85 -6.92
C PRO A 123 -0.73 5.36 -7.07
N LEU A 124 -0.51 4.06 -6.93
CA LEU A 124 0.76 3.40 -7.22
C LEU A 124 0.67 2.63 -8.55
N ILE A 125 -0.34 1.77 -8.68
CA ILE A 125 -0.61 1.02 -9.89
C ILE A 125 -2.09 0.73 -10.05
N VAL A 126 -2.60 0.83 -11.27
CA VAL A 126 -3.99 0.59 -11.62
C VAL A 126 -4.07 -0.19 -12.93
N GLY A 127 -4.75 -1.34 -12.91
CA GLY A 127 -5.17 -2.05 -14.11
C GLY A 127 -6.60 -1.66 -14.46
N GLY A 128 -6.82 -1.04 -15.63
CA GLY A 128 -8.14 -0.62 -16.09
C GLY A 128 -9.07 -1.80 -16.40
N GLY A 129 -10.35 -1.69 -16.03
CA GLY A 129 -11.39 -2.66 -16.36
C GLY A 129 -11.93 -2.48 -17.79
N GLY A 130 -12.46 -3.56 -18.37
CA GLY A 130 -13.07 -3.54 -19.70
C GLY A 130 -14.48 -2.97 -19.72
N GLY A 131 -14.89 -2.36 -20.83
CA GLY A 131 -16.26 -1.91 -21.06
C GLY A 131 -17.23 -3.08 -21.24
N GLY A 132 -18.51 -2.87 -20.92
CA GLY A 132 -19.57 -3.85 -21.14
C GLY A 132 -19.94 -3.98 -22.63
N GLY A 133 -20.44 -5.15 -23.03
CA GLY A 133 -20.98 -5.37 -24.36
C GLY A 133 -22.40 -4.84 -24.53
N SER A 134 -22.87 -4.71 -25.78
CA SER A 134 -24.26 -4.42 -26.15
C SER A 134 -24.80 -5.43 -27.15
N ASN A 135 -26.10 -5.38 -27.42
CA ASN A 135 -26.80 -6.31 -28.30
C ASN A 135 -26.57 -6.12 -29.82
N ASN A 136 -25.34 -5.84 -30.24
CA ASN A 136 -25.00 -5.61 -31.65
C ASN A 136 -23.69 -6.31 -32.03
N ASN A 137 -23.69 -7.08 -33.12
CA ASN A 137 -22.51 -7.86 -33.55
C ASN A 137 -21.41 -7.04 -34.24
N THR A 138 -21.66 -5.76 -34.55
CA THR A 138 -20.70 -4.87 -35.20
C THR A 138 -20.08 -3.92 -34.19
N ASN A 139 -20.91 -3.14 -33.49
CA ASN A 139 -20.45 -2.08 -32.59
C ASN A 139 -20.60 -2.43 -31.10
N GLY A 140 -21.15 -3.61 -30.79
CA GLY A 140 -21.51 -3.97 -29.43
C GLY A 140 -20.39 -4.60 -28.60
N TYR A 141 -19.19 -4.76 -29.14
CA TYR A 141 -18.05 -5.19 -28.35
C TYR A 141 -17.69 -4.14 -27.30
N GLY A 142 -17.57 -4.54 -26.05
CA GLY A 142 -16.95 -3.67 -25.04
C GLY A 142 -15.49 -3.44 -25.40
N ARG A 143 -14.99 -2.21 -25.24
CA ARG A 143 -13.54 -1.97 -25.39
C ARG A 143 -12.80 -2.60 -24.22
N ASP A 144 -11.68 -3.25 -24.51
CA ASP A 144 -10.76 -3.70 -23.46
C ASP A 144 -10.27 -2.51 -22.62
N GLY A 145 -9.77 -2.78 -21.41
CA GLY A 145 -9.05 -1.80 -20.61
C GLY A 145 -7.94 -1.15 -21.44
N ASN A 146 -7.60 0.09 -21.11
CA ASN A 146 -6.66 0.88 -21.89
C ASN A 146 -5.27 0.86 -21.25
N THR A 147 -4.23 0.70 -22.07
CA THR A 147 -2.83 0.73 -21.62
C THR A 147 -2.36 2.14 -21.27
N SER A 148 -3.03 3.16 -21.80
CA SER A 148 -2.80 4.55 -21.44
C SER A 148 -3.54 4.96 -20.17
N THR A 149 -3.22 6.13 -19.63
CA THR A 149 -3.87 6.73 -18.45
C THR A 149 -5.29 7.21 -18.72
N SER A 150 -5.70 7.37 -19.97
CA SER A 150 -7.04 7.81 -20.33
C SER A 150 -7.98 6.62 -20.50
N GLY A 151 -9.23 6.79 -20.07
CA GLY A 151 -10.29 5.87 -20.45
C GLY A 151 -10.56 5.98 -21.95
N SER A 152 -11.06 4.91 -22.57
CA SER A 152 -11.45 4.97 -23.98
C SER A 152 -12.90 5.45 -24.13
N SER A 153 -13.22 6.02 -25.28
CA SER A 153 -14.60 6.20 -25.72
C SER A 153 -15.25 4.84 -26.03
N SER A 154 -16.57 4.86 -26.25
CA SER A 154 -17.37 3.74 -26.77
C SER A 154 -16.71 3.05 -27.98
N TYR A 155 -16.98 1.76 -28.16
CA TYR A 155 -16.50 1.02 -29.35
C TYR A 155 -17.01 1.66 -30.64
N GLY A 156 -16.16 1.76 -31.68
CA GLY A 156 -16.58 2.32 -32.98
C GLY A 156 -17.06 3.78 -32.98
N SER A 157 -16.87 4.52 -31.87
CA SER A 157 -17.28 5.91 -31.72
C SER A 157 -16.20 6.74 -31.01
N SER A 158 -16.18 8.05 -31.27
CA SER A 158 -15.37 9.03 -30.53
C SER A 158 -16.05 9.56 -29.28
N THR A 159 -17.35 9.31 -29.12
CA THR A 159 -18.17 9.75 -27.98
C THR A 159 -19.00 8.58 -27.41
N PRO A 160 -19.40 8.64 -26.12
CA PRO A 160 -18.94 9.61 -25.15
C PRO A 160 -17.47 9.36 -24.78
N TYR A 161 -16.78 10.40 -24.33
CA TYR A 161 -15.36 10.32 -24.02
C TYR A 161 -15.12 9.52 -22.74
N GLY A 162 -14.05 8.71 -22.74
CA GLY A 162 -13.46 8.27 -21.48
C GLY A 162 -12.92 9.46 -20.69
N GLY A 163 -12.71 9.23 -19.39
CA GLY A 163 -12.08 10.18 -18.50
C GLY A 163 -10.60 10.35 -18.81
N SER A 164 -10.05 11.43 -18.28
CA SER A 164 -8.62 11.75 -18.33
C SER A 164 -8.14 12.21 -16.97
N SER A 165 -6.83 12.15 -16.73
CA SER A 165 -6.20 12.65 -15.48
C SER A 165 -6.85 12.11 -14.20
N GLY A 166 -7.24 10.83 -14.23
CA GLY A 166 -7.81 10.15 -13.08
C GLY A 166 -9.32 10.35 -12.89
N GLN A 167 -9.99 11.06 -13.81
CA GLN A 167 -11.42 11.36 -13.72
C GLN A 167 -12.29 10.24 -14.30
N GLY A 168 -13.57 10.23 -13.92
CA GLY A 168 -14.56 9.31 -14.47
C GLY A 168 -14.90 9.60 -15.93
N GLY A 169 -15.44 8.58 -16.60
CA GLY A 169 -15.90 8.68 -17.98
C GLY A 169 -17.17 9.51 -18.13
N ARG A 170 -17.40 9.96 -19.36
CA ARG A 170 -18.64 10.65 -19.74
C ARG A 170 -19.65 9.69 -20.31
N SER A 171 -20.92 10.02 -20.10
CA SER A 171 -22.06 9.36 -20.74
C SER A 171 -22.68 10.33 -21.75
N VAL A 172 -23.27 9.78 -22.81
CA VAL A 172 -24.14 10.56 -23.69
C VAL A 172 -25.58 10.12 -23.46
N PRO A 173 -26.52 11.06 -23.38
CA PRO A 173 -27.94 10.77 -23.48
C PRO A 173 -28.32 10.53 -24.95
N ALA A 174 -27.77 9.49 -25.57
CA ALA A 174 -28.10 9.12 -26.95
C ALA A 174 -28.69 7.69 -26.97
N GLY A 175 -29.79 7.52 -27.69
CA GLY A 175 -30.62 6.31 -27.65
C GLY A 175 -31.80 6.41 -26.67
N THR A 176 -32.58 5.35 -26.55
CA THR A 176 -33.73 5.30 -25.61
C THR A 176 -33.24 5.07 -24.18
N TYR A 177 -32.06 4.45 -24.01
CA TYR A 177 -31.57 4.04 -22.70
C TYR A 177 -30.03 4.24 -22.55
N PRO A 178 -29.55 5.43 -22.12
CA PRO A 178 -28.13 5.70 -21.85
C PRO A 178 -27.48 4.74 -20.85
N ALA A 179 -26.19 4.45 -21.04
CA ALA A 179 -25.38 3.68 -20.10
C ALA A 179 -24.61 4.57 -19.11
N GLY A 180 -24.29 3.99 -17.94
CA GLY A 180 -23.42 4.59 -16.95
C GLY A 180 -21.95 4.47 -17.37
N SER A 181 -21.17 5.48 -17.02
CA SER A 181 -19.74 5.51 -17.33
C SER A 181 -18.89 4.90 -16.22
N GLY A 182 -17.64 4.55 -16.53
CA GLY A 182 -16.70 4.08 -15.53
C GLY A 182 -16.25 5.19 -14.59
N GLY A 183 -15.99 4.85 -13.33
CA GLY A 183 -15.29 5.68 -12.36
C GLY A 183 -13.78 5.66 -12.59
N GLY A 184 -13.14 6.79 -12.28
CA GLY A 184 -11.69 6.93 -12.27
C GLY A 184 -11.10 6.72 -10.87
N PHE A 185 -9.87 7.16 -10.68
CA PHE A 185 -9.23 7.20 -9.38
C PHE A 185 -9.83 8.32 -8.52
N TYR A 186 -10.00 9.52 -9.09
CA TYR A 186 -10.43 10.74 -8.40
C TYR A 186 -11.90 11.11 -8.64
N GLY A 187 -12.46 10.75 -9.80
CA GLY A 187 -13.79 11.20 -10.22
C GLY A 187 -14.75 10.06 -10.52
N ASP A 188 -16.00 10.20 -10.08
CA ASP A 188 -17.06 9.25 -10.41
C ASP A 188 -17.39 9.29 -11.90
N GLY A 189 -17.82 8.16 -12.44
CA GLY A 189 -18.40 8.09 -13.78
C GLY A 189 -19.75 8.79 -13.83
N GLN A 190 -20.06 9.41 -14.97
CA GLN A 190 -21.37 10.05 -15.15
C GLN A 190 -22.52 9.05 -15.04
N SER A 191 -23.56 9.48 -14.32
CA SER A 191 -24.85 8.80 -14.19
C SER A 191 -25.88 9.56 -15.02
N VAL A 192 -26.86 8.85 -15.59
CA VAL A 192 -27.85 9.46 -16.49
C VAL A 192 -29.27 9.03 -16.11
N GLU A 193 -30.19 9.98 -16.06
CA GLU A 193 -31.62 9.72 -15.91
C GLU A 193 -32.26 9.48 -17.28
N TYR A 194 -32.99 8.37 -17.44
CA TYR A 194 -33.65 7.97 -18.68
C TYR A 194 -34.72 8.95 -19.14
N ALA A 195 -35.60 9.36 -18.22
CA ALA A 195 -36.80 10.13 -18.56
C ALA A 195 -36.46 11.52 -19.09
N THR A 196 -35.43 12.15 -18.53
CA THR A 196 -35.00 13.50 -18.90
C THR A 196 -33.80 13.51 -19.83
N GLN A 197 -33.12 12.36 -19.97
CA GLN A 197 -31.88 12.22 -20.73
C GLN A 197 -30.81 13.23 -20.26
N LYS A 198 -30.64 13.39 -18.94
CA LYS A 198 -29.68 14.32 -18.35
C LYS A 198 -28.70 13.61 -17.43
N VAL A 199 -27.47 14.12 -17.41
CA VAL A 199 -26.47 13.72 -16.42
C VAL A 199 -26.95 14.15 -15.04
N VAL A 200 -26.93 13.23 -14.09
CA VAL A 200 -27.35 13.44 -12.69
C VAL A 200 -26.21 13.11 -11.74
N SER A 201 -26.26 13.68 -10.54
CA SER A 201 -25.33 13.34 -9.45
C SER A 201 -25.46 11.86 -9.09
N TRP A 202 -24.34 11.24 -8.70
CA TRP A 202 -24.32 9.81 -8.37
C TRP A 202 -25.32 9.44 -7.24
N GLY A 203 -25.51 10.33 -6.26
CA GLY A 203 -26.42 10.12 -5.12
C GLY A 203 -27.91 10.31 -5.43
N THR A 204 -28.30 10.68 -6.65
CA THR A 204 -29.70 10.83 -7.05
C THR A 204 -30.33 9.45 -7.23
N ALA A 205 -30.93 8.92 -6.16
CA ALA A 205 -31.77 7.71 -6.04
C ALA A 205 -31.30 6.40 -6.70
N ASP A 206 -30.94 5.45 -5.83
CA ASP A 206 -30.90 3.99 -6.02
C ASP A 206 -32.31 3.42 -5.71
N GLY A 207 -32.94 2.73 -6.67
CA GLY A 207 -34.24 2.05 -6.47
C GLY A 207 -35.39 2.48 -7.38
N LYS A 208 -35.17 3.41 -8.32
CA LYS A 208 -36.12 3.70 -9.40
C LYS A 208 -35.45 3.29 -10.71
N ASN A 209 -36.11 2.45 -11.52
CA ASN A 209 -35.67 1.97 -12.85
C ASN A 209 -35.46 3.10 -13.90
N ASN A 210 -35.33 4.35 -13.45
CA ASN A 210 -35.27 5.59 -14.22
C ASN A 210 -33.84 6.17 -14.31
N ILE A 211 -32.86 5.62 -13.58
CA ILE A 211 -31.46 6.12 -13.57
C ILE A 211 -30.49 4.95 -13.78
N VAL A 212 -29.46 5.19 -14.60
CA VAL A 212 -28.25 4.34 -14.65
C VAL A 212 -27.12 5.07 -13.98
N GLN A 213 -26.42 4.38 -13.10
CA GLN A 213 -25.30 4.98 -12.41
C GLN A 213 -24.00 4.67 -13.14
N GLY A 214 -23.13 5.69 -13.17
CA GLY A 214 -21.72 5.46 -13.37
C GLY A 214 -21.09 4.77 -12.16
N GLY A 215 -19.91 4.19 -12.36
CA GLY A 215 -19.13 3.65 -11.27
C GLY A 215 -18.54 4.76 -10.39
N ARG A 216 -18.44 4.49 -9.09
CA ARG A 216 -17.77 5.37 -8.13
C ARG A 216 -16.26 5.35 -8.34
N ALA A 217 -15.64 6.48 -8.07
CA ALA A 217 -14.20 6.61 -8.04
C ALA A 217 -13.58 5.70 -6.97
N PHE A 218 -12.31 5.32 -7.14
CA PHE A 218 -11.55 4.60 -6.11
C PHE A 218 -11.59 5.32 -4.76
N ILE A 219 -11.29 6.62 -4.74
CA ILE A 219 -11.29 7.42 -3.50
C ILE A 219 -12.66 7.54 -2.84
N ASN A 220 -13.73 7.22 -3.58
CA ASN A 220 -15.12 7.21 -3.12
C ASN A 220 -15.64 5.78 -2.83
N GLY A 221 -14.75 4.80 -2.73
CA GLY A 221 -15.07 3.42 -2.37
C GLY A 221 -15.26 2.45 -3.55
N GLY A 222 -15.13 2.91 -4.80
CA GLY A 222 -15.07 2.04 -5.98
C GLY A 222 -16.34 1.23 -6.29
N LEU A 223 -17.49 1.55 -5.72
CA LEU A 223 -18.75 0.86 -6.00
C LEU A 223 -19.07 0.86 -7.50
N GLY A 224 -19.46 -0.29 -8.04
CA GLY A 224 -20.01 -0.39 -9.39
C GLY A 224 -21.37 0.31 -9.51
N GLY A 225 -21.70 0.78 -10.71
CA GLY A 225 -22.95 1.49 -10.98
C GLY A 225 -24.17 0.57 -11.08
N TYR A 226 -25.32 1.01 -10.56
CA TYR A 226 -26.61 0.42 -10.88
C TYR A 226 -26.90 0.45 -12.38
N ALA A 227 -27.51 -0.62 -12.86
CA ALA A 227 -28.08 -0.73 -14.19
C ALA A 227 -29.60 -0.64 -14.11
N ARG A 228 -30.28 -0.61 -15.28
CA ARG A 228 -31.74 -0.67 -15.33
C ARG A 228 -32.33 -1.93 -14.70
N SER A 229 -31.60 -3.01 -14.84
CA SER A 229 -31.91 -4.33 -14.33
C SER A 229 -30.74 -4.73 -13.46
N ASP A 230 -31.00 -5.25 -12.26
CA ASP A 230 -29.95 -5.69 -11.33
C ASP A 230 -29.04 -6.78 -11.92
N ALA A 231 -29.46 -7.41 -13.03
CA ALA A 231 -28.70 -8.39 -13.77
C ALA A 231 -27.56 -7.83 -14.66
N SER A 232 -27.40 -6.51 -14.79
CA SER A 232 -26.35 -5.90 -15.65
C SER A 232 -25.56 -4.76 -15.00
N VAL A 233 -25.45 -4.78 -13.67
CA VAL A 233 -24.66 -3.81 -12.89
C VAL A 233 -23.18 -3.81 -13.26
N GLY A 234 -22.55 -2.65 -13.07
CA GLY A 234 -21.10 -2.53 -13.21
C GLY A 234 -20.36 -3.26 -12.09
N GLY A 235 -19.14 -3.70 -12.37
CA GLY A 235 -18.27 -4.37 -11.41
C GLY A 235 -17.69 -3.42 -10.36
N PHE A 236 -17.48 -3.94 -9.15
CA PHE A 236 -16.70 -3.27 -8.10
C PHE A 236 -15.30 -2.90 -8.62
N GLY A 237 -14.81 -1.72 -8.29
CA GLY A 237 -13.70 -1.06 -8.97
C GLY A 237 -14.15 0.01 -9.97
N GLY A 238 -15.38 0.50 -9.82
CA GLY A 238 -15.90 1.63 -10.59
C GLY A 238 -16.41 1.29 -12.00
N GLY A 239 -16.86 0.06 -12.26
CA GLY A 239 -17.58 -0.24 -13.50
C GLY A 239 -18.92 0.48 -13.57
N GLY A 240 -19.29 1.02 -14.74
CA GLY A 240 -20.59 1.65 -14.99
C GLY A 240 -21.70 0.64 -15.25
N GLY A 241 -22.94 0.99 -14.91
CA GLY A 241 -24.10 0.16 -15.18
C GLY A 241 -24.53 0.17 -16.66
N ASN A 242 -25.15 -0.92 -17.10
CA ASN A 242 -25.76 -1.03 -18.43
C ASN A 242 -27.07 -0.24 -18.52
N GLY A 243 -27.26 0.40 -19.68
CA GLY A 243 -28.47 1.13 -20.02
C GLY A 243 -29.54 0.25 -20.68
N ASN A 244 -29.81 -0.98 -20.23
CA ASN A 244 -30.61 -1.97 -20.96
C ASN A 244 -29.91 -2.57 -22.20
N TYR A 245 -29.47 -1.74 -23.15
CA TYR A 245 -28.75 -2.17 -24.35
C TYR A 245 -27.28 -1.72 -24.40
N PRO A 246 -26.95 -0.41 -24.29
CA PRO A 246 -25.57 0.03 -24.37
C PRO A 246 -24.73 -0.48 -23.20
N GLY A 247 -23.49 -0.81 -23.49
CA GLY A 247 -22.55 -1.30 -22.50
C GLY A 247 -22.13 -0.23 -21.50
N GLY A 248 -21.95 -0.61 -20.23
CA GLY A 248 -21.38 0.27 -19.22
C GLY A 248 -19.88 0.54 -19.43
N GLY A 249 -19.39 1.71 -19.04
CA GLY A 249 -17.95 2.02 -19.12
C GLY A 249 -17.13 1.27 -18.06
N GLY A 250 -15.93 0.81 -18.40
CA GLY A 250 -15.02 0.14 -17.45
C GLY A 250 -14.39 1.11 -16.45
N GLY A 251 -14.22 0.69 -15.20
CA GLY A 251 -13.51 1.49 -14.18
C GLY A 251 -12.00 1.48 -14.39
N GLY A 252 -11.24 2.40 -13.80
CA GLY A 252 -9.78 2.40 -13.94
C GLY A 252 -9.12 3.63 -13.34
N TYR A 253 -7.87 3.93 -13.73
CA TYR A 253 -7.22 5.17 -13.35
C TYR A 253 -8.06 6.34 -13.85
N SER A 254 -8.41 6.35 -15.14
CA SER A 254 -9.52 7.16 -15.63
C SER A 254 -10.64 6.24 -16.12
N GLY A 255 -11.89 6.59 -15.90
CA GLY A 255 -13.03 5.73 -16.25
C GLY A 255 -13.32 5.70 -17.75
N GLY A 256 -13.81 4.58 -18.28
CA GLY A 256 -14.28 4.45 -19.66
C GLY A 256 -15.61 5.17 -19.90
N GLY A 257 -15.83 5.65 -21.13
CA GLY A 257 -17.13 6.23 -21.51
C GLY A 257 -18.23 5.18 -21.55
N GLY A 258 -19.48 5.57 -21.30
CA GLY A 258 -20.64 4.69 -21.55
C GLY A 258 -20.79 4.33 -23.03
N GLY A 259 -21.64 3.36 -23.36
CA GLY A 259 -22.01 3.08 -24.75
C GLY A 259 -22.67 4.29 -25.42
N TYR A 260 -22.34 4.56 -26.69
CA TYR A 260 -22.83 5.72 -27.43
C TYR A 260 -24.35 5.74 -27.61
N ASN A 261 -24.95 4.59 -27.93
CA ASN A 261 -26.40 4.36 -27.97
C ASN A 261 -26.66 2.86 -27.84
N ASP A 262 -27.92 2.45 -27.91
CA ASP A 262 -28.38 1.07 -27.73
C ASP A 262 -27.54 -0.01 -28.45
N GLY A 263 -26.96 0.28 -29.62
CA GLY A 263 -26.14 -0.65 -30.39
C GLY A 263 -24.64 -0.69 -30.04
N TYR A 264 -24.18 -0.02 -28.97
CA TYR A 264 -22.75 0.23 -28.75
C TYR A 264 -22.24 -0.27 -27.39
N GLY A 265 -21.08 -0.95 -27.41
CA GLY A 265 -20.36 -1.35 -26.22
C GLY A 265 -19.65 -0.17 -25.54
N GLY A 266 -19.47 -0.27 -24.22
CA GLY A 266 -18.81 0.75 -23.42
C GLY A 266 -17.31 0.85 -23.69
N GLY A 267 -16.72 1.98 -23.32
CA GLY A 267 -15.27 2.18 -23.29
C GLY A 267 -14.61 1.46 -22.11
N GLY A 268 -13.33 1.12 -22.23
CA GLY A 268 -12.52 0.55 -21.15
C GLY A 268 -11.84 1.65 -20.32
N GLY A 269 -11.54 1.35 -19.05
CA GLY A 269 -10.83 2.25 -18.15
C GLY A 269 -9.34 2.33 -18.44
N GLY A 270 -8.72 3.47 -18.14
CA GLY A 270 -7.28 3.70 -18.24
C GLY A 270 -6.48 2.99 -17.15
N SER A 271 -5.20 2.75 -17.42
CA SER A 271 -4.23 2.14 -16.50
C SER A 271 -3.19 3.16 -16.04
N TYR A 272 -2.51 2.90 -14.93
CA TYR A 272 -1.50 3.82 -14.38
C TYR A 272 -0.42 3.07 -13.62
N ILE A 273 0.83 3.53 -13.69
CA ILE A 273 1.96 3.01 -12.90
C ILE A 273 2.88 4.18 -12.54
N SER A 274 3.20 4.37 -11.26
CA SER A 274 4.12 5.42 -10.78
C SER A 274 5.58 4.96 -10.65
N GLY A 275 5.84 3.68 -10.89
CA GLY A 275 7.13 3.03 -10.67
C GLY A 275 8.01 2.90 -11.92
N GLU A 276 8.99 2.01 -11.84
CA GLU A 276 9.95 1.69 -12.90
C GLU A 276 9.71 0.29 -13.49
N ASN A 277 10.40 -0.05 -14.59
CA ASN A 277 10.28 -1.34 -15.27
C ASN A 277 8.83 -1.74 -15.54
N THR A 278 8.10 -0.80 -16.13
CA THR A 278 6.65 -0.86 -16.25
C THR A 278 6.21 -1.55 -17.53
N SER A 279 5.10 -2.29 -17.46
CA SER A 279 4.42 -2.86 -18.60
C SER A 279 2.91 -2.81 -18.39
N VAL A 280 2.16 -2.55 -19.47
CA VAL A 280 0.70 -2.64 -19.46
C VAL A 280 0.26 -3.38 -20.72
N THR A 281 -0.51 -4.45 -20.53
CA THR A 281 -1.15 -5.21 -21.61
C THR A 281 -2.64 -5.34 -21.35
N THR A 282 -3.40 -5.86 -22.30
CA THR A 282 -4.82 -6.20 -22.13
C THR A 282 -5.01 -7.70 -22.29
N GLY A 283 -6.10 -8.22 -21.74
CA GLY A 283 -6.45 -9.64 -21.88
C GLY A 283 -6.82 -10.34 -20.58
N ASN A 284 -6.97 -9.63 -19.46
CA ASN A 284 -7.50 -10.27 -18.26
C ASN A 284 -8.99 -10.59 -18.45
N SER A 285 -9.32 -11.88 -18.38
CA SER A 285 -10.69 -12.39 -18.42
C SER A 285 -11.17 -12.78 -17.02
N GLY A 286 -12.43 -12.50 -16.73
CA GLY A 286 -13.05 -12.72 -15.42
C GLY A 286 -12.81 -11.55 -14.46
N ASP A 287 -12.78 -11.87 -13.17
CA ASP A 287 -12.44 -10.92 -12.11
C ASP A 287 -10.98 -10.45 -12.23
N GLY A 288 -10.70 -9.32 -11.60
CA GLY A 288 -9.34 -8.82 -11.44
C GLY A 288 -8.55 -9.62 -10.41
N TYR A 289 -7.27 -9.30 -10.30
CA TYR A 289 -6.41 -9.75 -9.22
C TYR A 289 -5.32 -8.70 -8.95
N VAL A 290 -4.74 -8.74 -7.76
CA VAL A 290 -3.51 -8.00 -7.44
C VAL A 290 -2.47 -8.96 -6.88
N LYS A 291 -1.23 -8.83 -7.35
CA LYS A 291 -0.05 -9.51 -6.79
C LYS A 291 0.98 -8.48 -6.36
N ILE A 292 1.56 -8.66 -5.18
CA ILE A 292 2.65 -7.83 -4.66
C ILE A 292 3.79 -8.77 -4.28
N GLN A 293 4.92 -8.68 -4.95
CA GLN A 293 6.10 -9.51 -4.68
C GLN A 293 7.27 -8.65 -4.21
N LEU A 294 7.88 -9.02 -3.08
CA LEU A 294 9.13 -8.40 -2.63
C LEU A 294 10.28 -8.90 -3.51
N VAL A 295 10.90 -8.03 -4.30
CA VAL A 295 11.95 -8.42 -5.27
C VAL A 295 13.33 -7.90 -4.93
N GLU A 296 13.42 -6.95 -4.00
CA GLU A 296 14.68 -6.41 -3.49
C GLU A 296 14.45 -5.93 -2.06
N LEU A 297 15.27 -6.39 -1.11
CA LEU A 297 15.25 -5.88 0.26
C LEU A 297 15.89 -4.49 0.29
N GLY A 298 15.23 -3.54 0.93
CA GLY A 298 15.83 -2.25 1.28
C GLY A 298 16.45 -2.34 2.67
N SER A 299 17.50 -1.58 2.94
CA SER A 299 18.14 -1.52 4.26
C SER A 299 17.18 -0.94 5.30
N MET A 300 17.03 -1.65 6.41
CA MET A 300 16.32 -1.22 7.60
C MET A 300 17.30 -1.14 8.77
N PRO A 301 17.05 -0.27 9.77
CA PRO A 301 17.92 -0.21 10.92
C PRO A 301 17.83 -1.52 11.72
N PRO A 302 18.97 -2.01 12.26
CA PRO A 302 18.94 -3.11 13.21
C PRO A 302 18.10 -2.79 14.44
N THR A 303 17.69 -3.83 15.17
CA THR A 303 17.00 -3.65 16.45
C THR A 303 17.89 -2.91 17.44
N VAL A 304 17.29 -2.05 18.26
CA VAL A 304 18.00 -1.35 19.34
C VAL A 304 18.60 -2.38 20.32
N PRO A 305 19.87 -2.26 20.72
CA PRO A 305 20.46 -3.13 21.73
C PRO A 305 19.65 -3.07 23.03
N THR A 306 19.42 -4.21 23.68
CA THR A 306 18.64 -4.29 24.93
C THR A 306 19.52 -4.70 26.11
N ASN A 307 18.98 -4.60 27.33
CA ASN A 307 19.68 -4.98 28.57
C ASN A 307 21.08 -4.36 28.74
N LEU A 308 21.24 -3.10 28.33
CA LEU A 308 22.49 -2.35 28.52
C LEU A 308 22.85 -2.27 30.01
N LYS A 309 24.03 -2.80 30.34
CA LYS A 309 24.60 -2.85 31.68
C LYS A 309 25.98 -2.21 31.68
N VAL A 310 26.24 -1.42 32.71
CA VAL A 310 27.57 -0.94 33.08
C VAL A 310 27.91 -1.63 34.40
N THR A 311 29.03 -2.34 34.45
CA THR A 311 29.32 -3.30 35.53
C THR A 311 29.45 -2.63 36.89
N ALA A 312 28.80 -3.29 37.87
CA ALA A 312 28.54 -2.97 39.28
C ALA A 312 27.42 -1.94 39.55
N SER A 313 26.21 -2.24 39.07
CA SER A 313 24.98 -1.48 39.32
C SER A 313 24.48 -1.47 40.79
N ALA A 314 25.33 -1.69 41.78
CA ALA A 314 24.96 -1.59 43.19
C ALA A 314 25.28 -0.21 43.78
N ASN A 315 26.40 0.41 43.38
CA ASN A 315 26.86 1.68 43.95
C ASN A 315 27.31 2.64 42.84
N SER A 316 26.44 3.59 42.52
CA SER A 316 26.45 4.51 41.38
C SER A 316 27.60 5.55 41.32
N VAL A 317 28.82 5.20 41.72
CA VAL A 317 30.02 6.07 41.68
C VAL A 317 31.23 5.28 41.19
N TYR A 318 31.85 5.74 40.10
CA TYR A 318 33.13 5.22 39.60
C TYR A 318 34.24 6.25 39.77
N LEU A 319 35.48 5.76 39.90
CA LEU A 319 36.65 6.62 39.93
C LEU A 319 37.21 6.88 38.54
N THR A 320 37.84 8.03 38.35
CA THR A 320 38.62 8.28 37.14
C THR A 320 39.80 7.31 37.07
N GLY A 321 40.10 6.80 35.88
CA GLY A 321 41.14 5.78 35.67
C GLY A 321 40.68 4.35 35.94
N GLU A 322 39.49 4.15 36.52
CA GLU A 322 38.86 2.83 36.67
C GLU A 322 38.43 2.29 35.31
N THR A 323 38.49 0.96 35.14
CA THR A 323 37.99 0.28 33.95
C THR A 323 36.61 -0.28 34.26
N ILE A 324 35.61 0.18 33.50
CA ILE A 324 34.25 -0.34 33.53
C ILE A 324 34.03 -1.31 32.38
N THR A 325 33.20 -2.33 32.60
CA THR A 325 32.72 -3.19 31.52
C THR A 325 31.29 -2.79 31.15
N VAL A 326 31.09 -2.43 29.89
CA VAL A 326 29.78 -2.15 29.30
C VAL A 326 29.35 -3.39 28.51
N SER A 327 28.13 -3.88 28.71
CA SER A 327 27.59 -5.03 27.98
C SER A 327 26.12 -4.82 27.62
N TRP A 328 25.65 -5.49 26.56
CA TRP A 328 24.28 -5.45 26.08
C TRP A 328 23.91 -6.79 25.44
N ASP A 329 22.63 -6.99 25.16
CA ASP A 329 22.16 -8.13 24.38
C ASP A 329 22.33 -7.87 22.88
N ALA A 330 22.65 -8.92 22.12
CA ALA A 330 22.83 -8.84 20.68
C ALA A 330 21.56 -8.33 19.97
N SER A 331 21.75 -7.36 19.08
CA SER A 331 20.75 -6.91 18.13
C SER A 331 20.55 -7.92 17.00
N THR A 332 19.43 -7.80 16.32
CA THR A 332 19.09 -8.52 15.09
C THR A 332 18.83 -7.52 13.97
N ASP A 333 19.06 -7.93 12.74
CA ASP A 333 18.84 -7.11 11.56
C ASP A 333 17.69 -7.71 10.73
N PRO A 334 16.67 -6.93 10.35
CA PRO A 334 15.51 -7.45 9.61
C PRO A 334 15.87 -8.05 8.24
N GLU A 335 16.93 -7.59 7.59
CA GLU A 335 17.43 -8.13 6.32
C GLU A 335 18.50 -9.22 6.52
N GLY A 336 18.95 -9.42 7.75
CA GLY A 336 20.03 -10.33 8.09
C GLY A 336 21.41 -9.77 7.75
N ASP A 337 21.54 -8.45 7.59
CA ASP A 337 22.82 -7.80 7.41
C ASP A 337 23.70 -7.98 8.65
N ALA A 338 25.02 -7.99 8.46
CA ALA A 338 25.94 -8.11 9.58
C ALA A 338 25.91 -6.82 10.43
N ILE A 339 25.89 -6.99 11.74
CA ILE A 339 25.71 -5.92 12.71
C ILE A 339 27.04 -5.61 13.39
N THR A 340 27.29 -4.32 13.57
CA THR A 340 28.33 -3.80 14.44
C THR A 340 27.74 -2.82 15.46
N TYR A 341 28.51 -2.43 16.48
CA TYR A 341 28.04 -1.52 17.54
C TYR A 341 28.95 -0.29 17.66
N ASP A 342 28.31 0.86 17.88
CA ASP A 342 28.96 2.08 18.33
C ASP A 342 28.60 2.31 19.81
N VAL A 343 29.62 2.58 20.62
CA VAL A 343 29.49 2.87 22.05
C VAL A 343 30.07 4.24 22.33
N ASP A 344 29.30 5.08 23.03
CA ASP A 344 29.75 6.41 23.46
C ASP A 344 29.59 6.60 24.97
N PHE A 345 30.46 7.44 25.52
CA PHE A 345 30.43 7.90 26.91
C PHE A 345 30.11 9.39 26.98
N TYR A 346 29.15 9.76 27.84
CA TYR A 346 28.81 11.15 28.11
C TYR A 346 29.69 11.69 29.24
N ASN A 347 30.56 12.63 28.91
CA ASN A 347 31.53 13.21 29.84
C ASN A 347 30.97 14.39 30.67
N GLY A 348 29.64 14.56 30.73
CA GLY A 348 28.97 15.70 31.37
C GLY A 348 28.76 16.91 30.45
N SER A 349 29.33 16.90 29.24
CA SER A 349 29.18 17.97 28.25
C SER A 349 28.90 17.45 26.84
N SER A 350 29.62 16.42 26.41
CA SER A 350 29.54 15.83 25.08
C SER A 350 29.62 14.31 25.15
N TRP A 351 29.14 13.68 24.08
CA TRP A 351 29.35 12.25 23.84
C TRP A 351 30.71 12.05 23.18
N VAL A 352 31.49 11.12 23.73
CA VAL A 352 32.82 10.74 23.24
C VAL A 352 32.79 9.26 22.88
N SER A 353 33.33 8.92 21.70
CA SER A 353 33.36 7.53 21.25
C SER A 353 34.27 6.68 22.14
N VAL A 354 33.71 5.58 22.64
CA VAL A 354 34.39 4.53 23.40
C VAL A 354 34.87 3.44 22.44
N ALA A 355 33.98 3.00 21.55
CA ALA A 355 34.26 2.01 20.53
C ALA A 355 33.35 2.27 19.33
N SER A 356 33.79 1.88 18.14
CA SER A 356 33.00 2.00 16.92
C SER A 356 33.17 0.77 16.05
N LYS A 357 32.07 0.35 15.43
CA LYS A 357 31.99 -0.82 14.54
C LYS A 357 32.55 -2.11 15.14
N ILE A 358 32.35 -2.32 16.44
CA ILE A 358 32.74 -3.59 17.10
C ILE A 358 31.66 -4.65 16.88
N ILE A 359 32.05 -5.93 16.84
CA ILE A 359 31.09 -7.05 16.72
C ILE A 359 30.72 -7.65 18.07
N ASP A 360 31.58 -7.44 19.08
CA ASP A 360 31.34 -7.93 20.43
C ASP A 360 30.18 -7.17 21.08
N VAL A 361 29.46 -7.86 21.96
CA VAL A 361 28.34 -7.30 22.73
C VAL A 361 28.80 -6.76 24.09
N SER A 362 30.10 -6.51 24.23
CA SER A 362 30.70 -5.91 25.40
C SER A 362 31.97 -5.15 25.06
N VAL A 363 32.26 -4.10 25.83
CA VAL A 363 33.51 -3.36 25.74
C VAL A 363 34.01 -2.97 27.13
N GLU A 364 35.32 -3.06 27.33
CA GLU A 364 35.99 -2.48 28.49
C GLU A 364 36.38 -1.03 28.19
N TYR A 365 36.06 -0.13 29.11
CA TYR A 365 36.36 1.29 28.96
C TYR A 365 37.05 1.83 30.21
N LYS A 366 38.26 2.35 30.04
CA LYS A 366 38.96 3.08 31.09
C LYS A 366 38.44 4.51 31.15
N ILE A 367 37.82 4.88 32.26
CA ILE A 367 37.27 6.22 32.47
C ILE A 367 38.42 7.25 32.43
N PRO A 368 38.30 8.34 31.67
CA PRO A 368 39.35 9.36 31.57
C PRO A 368 39.68 10.00 32.91
N ASP A 369 40.95 10.36 33.08
CA ASP A 369 41.45 11.03 34.28
C ASP A 369 40.83 12.43 34.47
N GLY A 370 40.65 12.85 35.73
CA GLY A 370 40.28 14.23 36.07
C GLY A 370 38.81 14.61 35.91
N LEU A 371 37.93 13.66 35.58
CA LEU A 371 36.48 13.89 35.49
C LEU A 371 35.81 14.02 36.87
N ASN A 372 34.80 14.88 36.95
CA ASN A 372 33.94 15.04 38.13
C ASN A 372 32.49 15.30 37.67
N ILE A 373 31.77 14.22 37.38
CA ILE A 373 30.50 14.22 36.64
C ILE A 373 29.44 13.51 37.50
N THR A 374 28.26 14.09 37.67
CA THR A 374 27.15 13.46 38.43
C THR A 374 26.11 12.79 37.54
N ASN A 375 26.16 13.04 36.24
CA ASN A 375 25.20 12.60 35.24
C ASN A 375 25.89 11.87 34.06
N ALA A 376 26.99 11.17 34.33
CA ALA A 376 27.67 10.38 33.31
C ALA A 376 26.74 9.27 32.81
N LYS A 377 26.86 8.94 31.52
CA LYS A 377 26.04 7.93 30.86
C LYS A 377 26.86 7.18 29.83
N ILE A 378 26.43 5.97 29.52
CA ILE A 378 26.85 5.25 28.32
C ILE A 378 25.66 5.14 27.38
N ARG A 379 25.91 5.16 26.08
CA ARG A 379 24.93 4.76 25.10
C ARG A 379 25.53 3.79 24.10
N VAL A 380 24.70 2.88 23.60
CA VAL A 380 25.07 1.93 22.55
C VAL A 380 23.99 1.94 21.46
N ARG A 381 24.40 1.77 20.21
CA ARG A 381 23.50 1.49 19.09
C ARG A 381 24.06 0.39 18.22
N ALA A 382 23.18 -0.32 17.54
CA ALA A 382 23.55 -1.24 16.47
C ALA A 382 23.61 -0.49 15.13
N VAL A 383 24.52 -0.90 14.26
CA VAL A 383 24.79 -0.31 12.95
C VAL A 383 24.95 -1.46 11.96
N ASP A 384 24.17 -1.44 10.88
CA ASP A 384 24.34 -2.38 9.77
C ASP A 384 25.52 -1.97 8.86
N ASN A 385 25.88 -2.84 7.92
CA ASN A 385 26.93 -2.55 6.94
C ASN A 385 26.50 -1.54 5.84
N ASN A 386 25.21 -1.20 5.77
CA ASN A 386 24.60 -0.33 4.77
C ASN A 386 24.31 1.09 5.31
N THR A 387 24.84 1.43 6.49
CA THR A 387 24.76 2.72 7.21
C THR A 387 23.43 3.04 7.89
N ALA A 388 22.46 2.12 7.93
CA ALA A 388 21.33 2.26 8.82
C ALA A 388 21.73 1.90 10.26
N ALA A 389 21.30 2.72 11.20
CA ALA A 389 21.62 2.55 12.61
C ALA A 389 20.35 2.55 13.44
N SER A 390 20.33 1.72 14.46
CA SER A 390 19.28 1.77 15.48
C SER A 390 19.32 3.13 16.19
N THR A 391 18.23 3.49 16.87
CA THR A 391 18.32 4.53 17.89
C THR A 391 19.28 4.06 19.00
N TYR A 392 19.84 5.02 19.74
CA TYR A 392 20.67 4.71 20.90
C TYR A 392 19.82 4.16 22.05
N GLN A 393 20.32 3.11 22.70
CA GLN A 393 19.95 2.73 24.05
C GLN A 393 20.88 3.46 25.03
N GLU A 394 20.32 4.19 25.98
CA GLU A 394 21.10 4.86 27.04
C GLU A 394 21.07 4.05 28.34
N SER A 395 22.16 4.12 29.10
CA SER A 395 22.23 3.62 30.47
C SER A 395 21.50 4.56 31.43
N ALA A 396 21.23 4.08 32.64
CA ALA A 396 20.97 4.98 33.75
C ALA A 396 22.19 5.91 33.98
N ALA A 397 21.93 7.10 34.51
CA ALA A 397 22.99 8.01 34.88
C ALA A 397 23.78 7.48 36.08
N PHE A 398 25.10 7.71 36.07
CA PHE A 398 25.99 7.37 37.17
C PHE A 398 26.96 8.52 37.45
N THR A 399 27.62 8.46 38.60
CA THR A 399 28.60 9.48 39.00
C THR A 399 30.01 8.99 38.68
N VAL A 400 30.85 9.90 38.18
CA VAL A 400 32.29 9.71 38.04
C VAL A 400 32.99 10.76 38.90
N ARG A 401 33.90 10.35 39.79
CA ARG A 401 34.67 11.26 40.63
C ARG A 401 36.16 11.06 40.43
N LYS A 402 36.91 12.15 40.45
CA LYS A 402 38.38 12.12 40.51
C LYS A 402 38.89 11.43 41.80
N GLN A 403 38.17 11.60 42.90
CA GLN A 403 38.47 11.01 44.20
C GLN A 403 37.18 10.91 45.02
N LEU A 404 37.03 9.84 45.81
CA LEU A 404 36.04 9.79 46.89
C LEU A 404 36.48 10.75 48.01
N LEU A 405 35.53 11.36 48.73
CA LEU A 405 35.80 12.38 49.74
C LEU A 405 36.85 11.88 50.75
N LEU A 406 38.00 12.56 50.81
CA LEU A 406 39.03 12.35 51.82
C LEU A 406 38.53 13.01 53.11
N ILE A 407 38.31 12.24 54.17
CA ILE A 407 38.16 12.79 55.53
C ILE A 407 39.45 12.45 56.27
N GLU A 408 40.20 13.48 56.64
CA GLU A 408 41.39 13.36 57.47
C GLU A 408 40.94 13.28 58.93
N ASP A 409 41.08 12.10 59.55
CA ASP A 409 40.92 11.89 61.01
C ASP A 409 42.27 11.43 61.57
N GLY A 410 43.19 12.38 61.76
CA GLY A 410 44.58 12.10 62.17
C GLY A 410 45.42 11.44 61.07
N GLU A 411 46.25 10.44 61.43
CA GLU A 411 47.23 9.79 60.53
C GLU A 411 46.65 8.64 59.67
N VAL A 412 45.35 8.35 59.74
CA VAL A 412 44.76 7.18 59.06
C VAL A 412 44.04 7.61 57.78
N ILE A 413 44.61 7.28 56.62
CA ILE A 413 43.93 7.48 55.34
C ILE A 413 42.96 6.31 55.11
N ARG A 414 41.66 6.61 54.97
CA ARG A 414 40.63 5.63 54.60
C ARG A 414 39.86 6.09 53.37
N VAL A 415 39.57 5.17 52.46
CA VAL A 415 38.66 5.37 51.32
C VAL A 415 37.32 4.73 51.66
N TYR A 416 36.22 5.42 51.40
CA TYR A 416 34.89 4.82 51.47
C TYR A 416 34.50 4.26 50.10
N GLN A 417 34.42 2.93 49.97
CA GLN A 417 34.03 2.23 48.75
C GLN A 417 33.07 1.10 49.10
N ASP A 418 32.01 0.94 48.32
CA ASP A 418 31.02 -0.14 48.45
C ASP A 418 30.38 -0.32 49.85
N GLY A 419 30.13 0.78 50.55
CA GLY A 419 29.53 0.74 51.88
C GLY A 419 30.52 0.39 53.01
N ALA A 420 31.81 0.29 52.70
CA ALA A 420 32.88 -0.02 53.65
C ALA A 420 33.99 1.03 53.62
N TRP A 421 34.63 1.24 54.77
CA TRP A 421 35.87 2.01 54.87
C TRP A 421 37.06 1.09 54.68
N ILE A 422 37.86 1.35 53.65
CA ILE A 422 39.09 0.64 53.30
C ILE A 422 40.27 1.51 53.74
N SER A 423 41.15 0.99 54.61
CA SER A 423 42.39 1.70 54.96
C SER A 423 43.40 1.57 53.82
N ILE A 424 44.11 2.65 53.51
CA ILE A 424 45.19 2.67 52.51
C ILE A 424 46.56 2.59 53.18
#